data_AF-A0A6J7CU95-F1
#
_entry.id   AF-A0A6J7CU95-F1
#
_cell.length_a   1.000
_cell.length_b   1.000
_cell.length_c   1.000
_cell.angle_alpha   90.00
_cell.angle_beta   90.00
_cell.angle_gamma   90.00
#
_symmetry.space_group_name_H-M   'P 1'
#
loop_
_entity.id
_entity.type
_entity.pdbx_description
1 polymer ?
#
loop_
_entity_poly.entity_id
_entity_poly.type
_entity_poly.pdbx_seq_one_letter_code
_entity_poly.pdbx_strand_id
1 'polypeptide(L)'
;MRPRDIQARIRAGASVDDVIVESGLDRERVERFAAPMLAEREHIIYLALETELRRDFANDISLSQAVADRLTPLGVERSSVNWQGWRREDGRWIIEANFVLGREQRSGHWAFDPKTSSLIADDDEGTWLIDPDAAEPASQDRGRPLLATVRPINAAPADRDVVQLIDVTQEPVLVVEPAVQPGEPFNDGDFIDDEVQLELIDEPAPTLPPSIKRKGRASVPSWDDIVFGTQRPSE
;
A
#
# COMPACT_ATOMS: atom_id res chain seq x y z
N MET A 1 -10.07 -19.00 2.16
CA MET A 1 -9.88 -17.54 2.29
C MET A 1 -11.16 -16.80 1.88
N ARG A 2 -11.63 -15.80 2.63
CA ARG A 2 -12.84 -15.00 2.29
C ARG A 2 -12.45 -13.78 1.41
N PRO A 3 -13.38 -13.17 0.64
CA PRO A 3 -13.07 -12.02 -0.22
C PRO A 3 -12.43 -10.82 0.50
N ARG A 4 -12.85 -10.55 1.74
CA ARG A 4 -12.25 -9.48 2.57
C ARG A 4 -10.79 -9.75 2.91
N ASP A 5 -10.40 -11.02 3.05
CA ASP A 5 -9.03 -11.41 3.37
C ASP A 5 -8.12 -11.20 2.16
N ILE A 6 -8.60 -11.56 0.95
CA ILE A 6 -7.91 -11.27 -0.32
C ILE A 6 -7.65 -9.77 -0.44
N GLN A 7 -8.69 -8.96 -0.20
CA GLN A 7 -8.56 -7.51 -0.29
C GLN A 7 -7.59 -6.91 0.73
N ALA A 8 -7.63 -7.40 1.97
CA ALA A 8 -6.71 -6.97 3.03
C ALA A 8 -5.25 -7.33 2.69
N ARG A 9 -5.01 -8.53 2.14
CA ARG A 9 -3.67 -8.98 1.72
C ARG A 9 -3.10 -8.13 0.58
N ILE A 10 -3.89 -7.88 -0.47
CA ILE A 10 -3.47 -7.01 -1.59
C ILE A 10 -3.19 -5.58 -1.10
N ARG A 11 -4.03 -5.04 -0.21
CA ARG A 11 -3.80 -3.71 0.38
C ARG A 11 -2.55 -3.65 1.27
N ALA A 12 -2.17 -4.77 1.88
CA ALA A 12 -0.93 -4.92 2.63
C ALA A 12 0.31 -5.19 1.75
N GLY A 13 0.15 -5.21 0.41
CA GLY A 13 1.27 -5.34 -0.54
C GLY A 13 1.47 -6.73 -1.12
N ALA A 14 0.65 -7.74 -0.78
CA ALA A 14 0.75 -9.05 -1.41
C ALA A 14 0.46 -8.98 -2.92
N SER A 15 1.17 -9.77 -3.72
CA SER A 15 0.83 -9.92 -5.14
C SER A 15 -0.36 -10.87 -5.31
N VAL A 16 -1.00 -10.82 -6.48
CA VAL A 16 -2.10 -11.75 -6.83
C VAL A 16 -1.59 -13.19 -6.80
N ASP A 17 -0.39 -13.43 -7.31
CA ASP A 17 0.28 -14.73 -7.30
C ASP A 17 0.53 -15.25 -5.87
N ASP A 18 0.99 -14.40 -4.96
CA ASP A 18 1.18 -14.80 -3.55
C ASP A 18 -0.14 -15.21 -2.91
N VAL A 19 -1.21 -14.46 -3.19
CA VAL A 19 -2.55 -14.77 -2.68
C VAL A 19 -3.09 -16.06 -3.28
N ILE A 20 -2.82 -16.35 -4.55
CA ILE A 20 -3.19 -17.63 -5.19
C ILE A 20 -2.49 -18.79 -4.48
N VAL A 21 -1.16 -18.70 -4.31
CA VAL A 21 -0.36 -19.75 -3.68
C VAL A 21 -0.81 -20.01 -2.23
N GLU A 22 -1.07 -18.95 -1.46
CA GLU A 22 -1.49 -19.07 -0.07
C GLU A 22 -2.95 -19.55 0.07
N SER A 23 -3.85 -19.07 -0.78
CA SER A 23 -5.27 -19.36 -0.65
C SER A 23 -5.71 -20.66 -1.34
N GLY A 24 -4.91 -21.17 -2.29
CA GLY A 24 -5.25 -22.28 -3.16
C GLY A 24 -6.43 -22.00 -4.10
N LEU A 25 -6.87 -20.74 -4.22
CA LEU A 25 -7.97 -20.34 -5.08
C LEU A 25 -7.49 -20.18 -6.53
N ASP A 26 -8.43 -20.37 -7.47
CA ASP A 26 -8.17 -20.11 -8.88
C ASP A 26 -7.87 -18.62 -9.14
N ARG A 27 -6.98 -18.37 -10.12
CA ARG A 27 -6.55 -17.02 -10.53
C ARG A 27 -7.73 -16.12 -10.85
N GLU A 28 -8.69 -16.57 -11.65
CA GLU A 28 -9.82 -15.74 -12.09
C GLU A 28 -10.63 -15.25 -10.88
N ARG A 29 -10.79 -16.12 -9.89
CA ARG A 29 -11.49 -15.81 -8.64
C ARG A 29 -10.72 -14.78 -7.81
N VAL A 30 -9.41 -14.94 -7.67
CA VAL A 30 -8.57 -13.98 -6.92
C VAL A 30 -8.55 -12.62 -7.62
N GLU A 31 -8.35 -12.59 -8.94
CA GLU A 31 -8.31 -11.36 -9.75
C GLU A 31 -9.61 -10.57 -9.65
N ARG A 32 -10.77 -11.23 -9.69
CA ARG A 32 -12.07 -10.57 -9.52
C ARG A 32 -12.20 -9.78 -8.22
N PHE A 33 -11.63 -10.32 -7.13
CA PHE A 33 -11.65 -9.66 -5.82
C PHE A 33 -10.47 -8.72 -5.58
N ALA A 34 -9.34 -8.97 -6.25
CA ALA A 34 -8.13 -8.14 -6.18
C ALA A 34 -8.22 -6.87 -7.04
N ALA A 35 -8.91 -6.92 -8.18
CA ALA A 35 -8.97 -5.81 -9.13
C ALA A 35 -9.37 -4.46 -8.49
N PRO A 36 -10.41 -4.37 -7.63
CA PRO A 36 -10.73 -3.12 -6.95
C PRO A 36 -9.60 -2.60 -6.04
N MET A 37 -8.83 -3.49 -5.42
CA MET A 37 -7.74 -3.10 -4.52
C MET A 37 -6.47 -2.73 -5.28
N LEU A 38 -6.21 -3.38 -6.42
CA LEU A 38 -5.13 -3.01 -7.32
C LEU A 38 -5.36 -1.61 -7.89
N ALA A 39 -6.59 -1.32 -8.35
CA ALA A 39 -6.96 0.01 -8.84
C ALA A 39 -6.79 1.10 -7.77
N GLU A 40 -7.21 0.83 -6.52
CA GLU A 40 -6.96 1.73 -5.39
C GLU A 40 -5.46 1.96 -5.18
N ARG A 41 -4.66 0.89 -5.17
CA ARG A 41 -3.21 0.98 -4.98
C ARG A 41 -2.55 1.80 -6.08
N GLU A 42 -2.89 1.54 -7.34
CA GLU A 42 -2.39 2.30 -8.49
C GLU A 42 -2.78 3.77 -8.41
N HIS A 43 -4.02 4.06 -8.00
CA HIS A 43 -4.47 5.43 -7.80
C HIS A 43 -3.67 6.15 -6.70
N ILE A 44 -3.40 5.48 -5.58
CA ILE A 44 -2.60 6.06 -4.49
C ILE A 44 -1.15 6.29 -4.92
N ILE A 45 -0.55 5.33 -5.65
CA ILE A 45 0.80 5.50 -6.21
C ILE A 45 0.82 6.71 -7.15
N TYR A 46 -0.17 6.83 -8.04
CA TYR A 46 -0.29 7.98 -8.93
C TYR A 46 -0.36 9.31 -8.17
N LEU A 47 -1.18 9.39 -7.12
CA LEU A 47 -1.28 10.59 -6.28
C LEU A 47 0.06 10.93 -5.60
N ALA A 48 0.76 9.92 -5.08
CA ALA A 48 2.07 10.11 -4.46
C ALA A 48 3.12 10.60 -5.46
N LEU A 49 3.09 10.09 -6.69
CA LEU A 49 4.03 10.47 -7.75
C LEU A 49 3.85 11.91 -8.25
N GLU A 50 2.61 12.39 -8.24
CA GLU A 50 2.23 13.77 -8.58
C GLU A 50 2.36 14.73 -7.39
N THR A 51 2.65 14.22 -6.19
CA THR A 51 2.80 15.09 -5.01
C THR A 51 4.05 15.96 -5.14
N GLU A 52 3.85 17.26 -4.98
CA GLU A 52 4.90 18.27 -5.03
C GLU A 52 5.77 18.23 -3.77
N LEU A 53 7.07 18.09 -3.99
CA LEU A 53 8.10 18.16 -2.95
C LEU A 53 8.50 19.61 -2.77
N ARG A 54 8.26 20.14 -1.57
CA ARG A 54 8.77 21.46 -1.19
C ARG A 54 10.29 21.36 -0.94
N ARG A 55 11.07 21.53 -2.00
CA ARG A 55 12.53 21.56 -1.95
C ARG A 55 13.06 22.87 -1.41
N ASP A 56 12.44 23.98 -1.82
CA ASP A 56 12.67 25.35 -1.35
C ASP A 56 11.58 26.26 -1.95
N PHE A 57 11.39 27.47 -1.44
CA PHE A 57 10.34 28.45 -1.81
C PHE A 57 10.15 28.74 -3.31
N ALA A 58 11.00 28.24 -4.21
CA ALA A 58 11.02 28.59 -5.63
C ALA A 58 10.74 27.43 -6.60
N ASN A 59 10.87 26.17 -6.20
CA ASN A 59 10.74 25.04 -7.13
C ASN A 59 9.98 23.88 -6.49
N ASP A 60 8.68 23.83 -6.76
CA ASP A 60 7.86 22.66 -6.52
C ASP A 60 8.08 21.67 -7.68
N ILE A 61 8.62 20.50 -7.38
CA ILE A 61 8.76 19.40 -8.34
C ILE A 61 8.04 18.16 -7.81
N SER A 62 7.44 17.37 -8.70
CA SER A 62 6.77 16.15 -8.29
C SER A 62 7.78 15.08 -7.86
N LEU A 63 7.37 14.14 -6.99
CA LEU A 63 8.21 13.01 -6.60
C LEU A 63 8.77 12.27 -7.82
N SER A 64 7.92 12.01 -8.83
CA SER A 64 8.35 11.29 -10.03
C SER A 64 9.43 12.04 -10.82
N GLN A 65 9.40 13.38 -10.81
CA GLN A 65 10.41 14.21 -11.45
C GLN A 65 11.70 14.24 -10.64
N ALA A 66 11.62 14.40 -9.31
CA ALA A 66 12.78 14.43 -8.44
C ALA A 66 13.61 13.13 -8.55
N VAL A 67 12.94 11.98 -8.51
CA VAL A 67 13.57 10.67 -8.69
C VAL A 67 14.18 10.54 -10.09
N ALA A 68 13.48 10.96 -11.14
CA ALA A 68 14.01 10.92 -12.50
C ALA A 68 15.24 11.82 -12.67
N ASP A 69 15.24 13.02 -12.12
CA ASP A 69 16.36 13.97 -12.17
C ASP A 69 17.60 13.41 -11.46
N ARG A 70 17.41 12.66 -10.37
CA ARG A 70 18.52 12.00 -9.66
C ARG A 70 19.07 10.79 -10.42
N LEU A 71 18.19 9.98 -11.00
CA LEU A 71 18.53 8.68 -11.58
C LEU A 71 19.00 8.75 -13.05
N THR A 72 18.48 9.69 -13.83
CA THR A 72 18.82 9.83 -15.26
C THR A 72 20.31 10.09 -15.50
N PRO A 73 21.00 11.00 -14.77
CA PRO A 73 22.43 11.21 -14.92
C PRO A 73 23.27 9.97 -14.57
N LEU A 74 22.71 9.04 -13.78
CA LEU A 74 23.34 7.80 -13.38
C LEU A 74 23.08 6.64 -14.36
N GLY A 75 22.38 6.91 -15.47
CA GLY A 75 22.08 5.94 -16.53
C GLY A 75 20.83 5.08 -16.27
N VAL A 76 19.98 5.48 -15.33
CA VAL A 76 18.72 4.79 -15.03
C VAL A 76 17.57 5.55 -15.68
N GLU A 77 16.86 4.90 -16.59
CA GLU A 77 15.72 5.51 -17.29
C GLU A 77 14.50 5.62 -16.37
N ARG A 78 13.73 6.71 -16.49
CA ARG A 78 12.49 6.93 -15.71
C ARG A 78 11.49 5.77 -15.82
N SER A 79 11.35 5.18 -17.00
CA SER A 79 10.47 4.03 -17.28
C SER A 79 10.93 2.72 -16.65
N SER A 80 12.21 2.62 -16.27
CA SER A 80 12.77 1.41 -15.65
C SER A 80 12.52 1.33 -14.14
N VAL A 81 12.09 2.44 -13.53
CA VAL A 81 11.75 2.50 -12.11
C VAL A 81 10.40 1.83 -11.88
N ASN A 82 10.40 0.74 -11.11
CA ASN A 82 9.19 0.01 -10.76
C ASN A 82 8.62 0.52 -9.44
N TRP A 83 7.39 1.04 -9.48
CA TRP A 83 6.72 1.63 -8.34
C TRP A 83 5.77 0.64 -7.68
N GLN A 84 5.87 0.55 -6.36
CA GLN A 84 4.98 -0.27 -5.54
C GLN A 84 4.44 0.56 -4.38
N GLY A 85 3.34 0.08 -3.78
CA GLY A 85 2.74 0.75 -2.65
C GLY A 85 1.93 -0.17 -1.77
N TRP A 86 2.01 0.01 -0.46
CA TRP A 86 1.22 -0.77 0.50
C TRP A 86 0.81 0.08 1.68
N ARG A 87 -0.31 -0.28 2.30
CA ARG A 87 -0.82 0.44 3.47
C ARG A 87 -0.19 -0.10 4.75
N ARG A 88 0.33 0.79 5.60
CA ARG A 88 0.77 0.51 6.96
C ARG A 88 -0.41 0.44 7.94
N GLU A 89 -0.15 -0.11 9.12
CA GLU A 89 -1.14 -0.23 10.20
C GLU A 89 -1.63 1.13 10.72
N ASP A 90 -0.75 2.15 10.68
CA ASP A 90 -1.06 3.55 11.03
C ASP A 90 -1.98 4.25 10.01
N GLY A 91 -2.25 3.60 8.88
CA GLY A 91 -3.09 4.12 7.81
C GLY A 91 -2.36 4.94 6.74
N ARG A 92 -1.05 5.18 6.88
CA ARG A 92 -0.20 5.76 5.83
C ARG A 92 0.13 4.71 4.78
N TRP A 93 0.52 5.17 3.60
CA TRP A 93 1.01 4.29 2.54
C TRP A 93 2.51 4.39 2.46
N ILE A 94 3.20 3.26 2.31
CA ILE A 94 4.58 3.28 1.86
C ILE A 94 4.58 3.16 0.36
N ILE A 95 5.31 4.06 -0.28
CA ILE A 95 5.58 4.08 -1.71
C ILE A 95 7.04 3.69 -1.87
N GLU A 96 7.29 2.68 -2.71
CA GLU A 96 8.63 2.15 -2.97
C GLU A 96 8.97 2.37 -4.45
N ALA A 97 10.12 2.96 -4.71
CA ALA A 97 10.74 3.01 -6.03
C ALA A 97 11.83 1.95 -6.11
N ASN A 98 11.63 0.92 -6.91
CA ASN A 98 12.63 -0.11 -7.18
C ASN A 98 13.36 0.19 -8.49
N PHE A 99 14.69 0.19 -8.47
CA PHE A 99 15.49 0.45 -9.66
C PHE A 99 16.83 -0.30 -9.61
N VAL A 100 17.51 -0.37 -10.76
CA VAL A 100 18.83 -1.00 -10.86
C VAL A 100 19.84 0.09 -11.17
N LEU A 101 20.84 0.25 -10.31
CA LEU A 101 21.96 1.16 -10.52
C LEU A 101 23.24 0.36 -10.73
N GLY A 102 23.79 0.42 -11.94
CA GLY A 102 24.92 -0.42 -12.33
C GLY A 102 24.56 -1.90 -12.30
N ARG A 103 24.95 -2.60 -11.23
CA ARG A 103 24.66 -4.03 -11.00
C ARG A 103 23.88 -4.30 -9.71
N GLU A 104 23.51 -3.25 -8.99
CA GLU A 104 22.85 -3.34 -7.69
C GLU A 104 21.38 -2.97 -7.85
N GLN A 105 20.51 -3.77 -7.24
CA GLN A 105 19.10 -3.42 -7.13
C GLN A 105 18.89 -2.64 -5.84
N ARG A 106 18.36 -1.44 -5.97
CA ARG A 106 18.13 -0.49 -4.87
C ARG A 106 16.65 -0.15 -4.80
N SER A 107 16.20 0.22 -3.62
CA SER A 107 14.85 0.75 -3.42
C SER A 107 14.85 1.94 -2.47
N GLY A 108 14.09 2.96 -2.82
CA GLY A 108 13.81 4.10 -1.93
C GLY A 108 12.37 4.06 -1.45
N HIS A 109 12.14 4.48 -0.20
CA HIS A 109 10.84 4.39 0.44
C HIS A 109 10.36 5.77 0.93
N TRP A 110 9.06 6.03 0.76
CA TRP A 110 8.40 7.22 1.29
C TRP A 110 7.08 6.88 1.95
N ALA A 111 6.82 7.50 3.10
CA ALA A 111 5.52 7.48 3.75
C ALA A 111 4.63 8.59 3.17
N PHE A 112 3.50 8.20 2.60
CA PHE A 112 2.51 9.06 1.96
C PHE A 112 1.18 9.04 2.73
N ASP A 113 0.64 10.23 3.02
CA ASP A 113 -0.72 10.41 3.51
C ASP A 113 -1.59 11.03 2.40
N PRO A 114 -2.54 10.26 1.82
CA PRO A 114 -3.41 10.74 0.75
C PRO A 114 -4.43 11.80 1.20
N LYS A 115 -4.70 11.93 2.51
CA LYS A 115 -5.65 12.94 3.01
C LYS A 115 -5.05 14.33 3.04
N THR A 116 -3.76 14.41 3.33
CA THR A 116 -3.02 15.67 3.42
C THR A 116 -2.09 15.90 2.24
N SER A 117 -2.01 14.95 1.32
CA SER A 117 -1.00 14.89 0.24
C SER A 117 0.41 15.15 0.77
N SER A 118 0.74 14.57 1.92
CA SER A 118 2.05 14.74 2.56
C SER A 118 2.90 13.52 2.25
N LEU A 119 4.15 13.76 1.85
CA LEU A 119 5.10 12.73 1.51
C LEU A 119 6.42 12.99 2.25
N ILE A 120 6.94 11.97 2.95
CA ILE A 120 8.14 12.06 3.78
C ILE A 120 9.01 10.84 3.45
N ALA A 121 10.32 11.03 3.30
CA ALA A 121 11.25 9.91 3.14
C ALA A 121 11.23 9.00 4.37
N ASP A 122 11.13 7.69 4.13
CA ASP A 122 11.10 6.66 5.18
C ASP A 122 12.49 6.06 5.42
N ASP A 123 13.41 6.21 4.45
CA ASP A 123 14.79 5.74 4.50
C ASP A 123 15.80 6.74 3.90
N ASP A 124 17.09 6.42 4.06
CA ASP A 124 18.20 7.26 3.57
C ASP A 124 18.26 7.25 2.04
N GLU A 125 17.88 6.15 1.39
CA GLU A 125 17.75 6.05 -0.07
C GLU A 125 16.66 6.97 -0.62
N GLY A 126 15.47 6.95 -0.01
CA GLY A 126 14.36 7.83 -0.36
C GLY A 126 14.71 9.31 -0.16
N THR A 127 15.51 9.61 0.88
CA THR A 127 16.04 10.96 1.12
C THR A 127 17.01 11.36 0.01
N TRP A 128 18.00 10.53 -0.30
CA TRP A 128 18.98 10.76 -1.36
C TRP A 128 18.38 10.95 -2.76
N LEU A 129 17.26 10.28 -3.02
CA LEU A 129 16.54 10.38 -4.29
C LEU A 129 15.81 11.71 -4.46
N ILE A 130 15.35 12.33 -3.38
CA ILE A 130 14.55 13.57 -3.44
C ILE A 130 15.33 14.83 -3.05
N ASP A 131 16.41 14.69 -2.29
CA ASP A 131 17.25 15.79 -1.85
C ASP A 131 18.53 15.83 -2.70
N PRO A 132 18.78 16.92 -3.46
CA PRO A 132 19.94 16.99 -4.35
C PRO A 132 21.26 17.09 -3.57
N ASP A 133 21.22 17.67 -2.37
CA ASP A 133 22.36 17.90 -1.48
C ASP A 133 22.62 16.72 -0.54
N ALA A 134 21.67 15.79 -0.43
CA ALA A 134 21.86 14.57 0.33
C ALA A 134 23.00 13.70 -0.23
N ALA A 135 23.82 13.18 0.67
CA ALA A 135 24.89 12.25 0.35
C ALA A 135 24.32 10.89 -0.08
N GLU A 136 25.04 10.18 -0.96
CA GLU A 136 24.65 8.82 -1.34
C GLU A 136 24.74 7.88 -0.12
N PRO A 137 23.68 7.08 0.16
CA PRO A 137 23.69 6.20 1.30
C PRO A 137 24.74 5.09 1.16
N ALA A 138 25.33 4.75 2.30
CA ALA A 138 26.26 3.62 2.40
C ALA A 138 25.53 2.32 2.04
N SER A 139 26.25 1.33 1.51
CA SER A 139 25.64 0.07 1.03
C SER A 139 24.83 -0.70 2.09
N GLN A 140 25.08 -0.45 3.38
CA GLN A 140 24.32 -1.04 4.49
C GLN A 140 22.96 -0.36 4.71
N ASP A 141 22.84 0.90 4.33
CA ASP A 141 21.68 1.78 4.54
C ASP A 141 20.84 1.96 3.26
N ARG A 142 21.32 1.43 2.12
CA ARG A 142 20.56 1.35 0.87
C ARG A 142 19.35 0.46 1.08
N GLY A 143 18.17 0.96 0.71
CA GLY A 143 16.98 0.12 0.67
C GLY A 143 17.19 -1.03 -0.31
N ARG A 144 16.84 -2.23 0.15
CA ARG A 144 16.80 -3.43 -0.69
C ARG A 144 15.36 -3.61 -1.12
N PRO A 145 15.10 -3.99 -2.39
CA PRO A 145 13.75 -4.26 -2.84
C PRO A 145 13.10 -5.22 -1.86
N LEU A 146 11.94 -4.85 -1.31
CA LEU A 146 11.15 -5.78 -0.52
C LEU A 146 10.56 -6.79 -1.49
N LEU A 147 11.38 -7.77 -1.88
CA LEU A 147 10.93 -8.95 -2.61
C LEU A 147 9.73 -9.49 -1.83
N ALA A 148 8.59 -9.68 -2.50
CA ALA A 148 7.29 -10.12 -1.96
C ALA A 148 7.39 -11.48 -1.26
N THR A 149 8.12 -11.50 -0.16
CA THR A 149 8.35 -12.59 0.75
C THR A 149 7.96 -11.98 2.08
N VAL A 150 6.72 -12.30 2.47
CA VAL A 150 6.27 -12.39 3.86
C VAL A 150 7.10 -11.52 4.80
N ARG A 151 6.64 -10.30 5.09
CA ARG A 151 6.99 -9.73 6.40
C ARG A 151 6.41 -10.70 7.44
N PRO A 152 7.22 -11.34 8.29
CA PRO A 152 6.66 -11.99 9.46
C PRO A 152 5.93 -10.91 10.26
N ILE A 153 4.69 -11.21 10.67
CA ILE A 153 3.81 -10.31 11.44
C ILE A 153 4.42 -9.92 12.80
N ASN A 154 5.57 -10.49 13.18
CA ASN A 154 6.33 -10.18 14.38
C ASN A 154 7.79 -9.79 14.11
N ALA A 155 8.05 -8.93 13.11
CA ALA A 155 9.28 -8.14 13.14
C ALA A 155 9.09 -7.05 14.20
N ALA A 156 9.62 -7.29 15.40
CA ALA A 156 9.60 -6.35 16.52
C ALA A 156 10.08 -4.95 16.06
N PRO A 157 9.49 -3.87 16.60
CA PRO A 157 9.91 -2.53 16.25
C PRO A 157 11.40 -2.39 16.60
N ALA A 158 12.23 -2.16 15.59
CA ALA A 158 13.51 -1.52 15.83
C ALA A 158 13.15 -0.12 16.35
N ASP A 159 13.23 0.02 17.66
CA ASP A 159 13.17 1.28 18.37
C ASP A 159 14.22 2.21 17.75
N ARG A 160 13.81 3.04 16.80
CA ARG A 160 14.61 4.18 16.34
C ARG A 160 14.20 5.36 17.19
N ASP A 161 14.63 5.30 18.45
CA ASP A 161 14.74 6.48 19.28
C ASP A 161 15.73 7.45 18.63
N VAL A 162 15.27 8.69 18.57
CA VAL A 162 15.97 9.94 18.32
C VAL A 162 17.44 9.88 18.75
N VAL A 163 18.36 10.24 17.84
CA VAL A 163 19.76 10.52 18.21
C VAL A 163 19.77 11.73 19.15
N GLN A 164 19.98 11.48 20.44
CA GLN A 164 20.39 12.46 21.43
C GLN A 164 21.91 12.32 21.68
N LEU A 165 22.56 13.46 21.97
CA LEU A 165 24.01 13.64 22.20
C LEU A 165 24.72 12.50 22.96
N ILE A 166 25.84 12.04 22.37
CA ILE A 166 27.17 11.67 22.93
C ILE A 166 27.25 11.25 24.43
N ASP A 167 27.67 10.01 24.74
CA ASP A 167 29.04 9.64 25.20
C ASP A 167 29.12 8.13 25.61
N VAL A 168 30.31 7.58 25.43
CA VAL A 168 30.76 6.18 25.47
C VAL A 168 31.16 5.77 26.90
N THR A 169 30.65 4.64 27.40
CA THR A 169 31.48 3.70 28.20
C THR A 169 30.89 2.27 28.25
N GLN A 170 31.69 1.32 27.74
CA GLN A 170 31.59 -0.15 27.84
C GLN A 170 31.81 -0.61 29.33
N GLU A 171 31.46 -1.80 29.84
CA GLU A 171 31.68 -3.20 29.37
C GLU A 171 30.97 -4.25 30.33
N PRO A 172 31.14 -5.62 30.24
CA PRO A 172 30.05 -6.59 30.03
C PRO A 172 29.90 -7.71 31.10
N VAL A 173 28.76 -8.45 31.19
CA VAL A 173 28.74 -9.80 31.84
C VAL A 173 27.65 -10.76 31.28
N LEU A 174 28.12 -11.74 30.48
CA LEU A 174 27.94 -13.21 30.51
C LEU A 174 26.65 -13.95 31.02
N VAL A 175 26.25 -14.98 30.22
CA VAL A 175 25.51 -16.28 30.48
C VAL A 175 24.00 -16.20 30.85
N VAL A 176 23.04 -17.07 30.47
CA VAL A 176 22.96 -18.54 30.22
C VAL A 176 21.66 -18.88 29.42
N GLU A 177 21.73 -19.69 28.35
CA GLU A 177 20.68 -20.63 27.90
C GLU A 177 20.81 -21.95 28.69
N PRO A 178 19.83 -22.89 28.83
CA PRO A 178 18.67 -23.16 27.97
C PRO A 178 17.41 -23.69 28.73
N ALA A 179 16.32 -24.03 28.03
CA ALA A 179 15.57 -25.28 28.29
C ALA A 179 14.50 -25.57 27.20
N VAL A 180 14.75 -26.67 26.50
CA VAL A 180 13.84 -27.41 25.59
C VAL A 180 12.94 -28.34 26.42
N GLN A 181 11.70 -28.62 25.98
CA GLN A 181 11.14 -29.98 25.78
C GLN A 181 9.65 -30.02 25.34
N PRO A 182 9.13 -31.15 24.78
CA PRO A 182 8.39 -31.16 23.49
C PRO A 182 7.01 -31.86 23.49
N GLY A 183 6.26 -31.67 22.39
CA GLY A 183 5.42 -32.67 21.69
C GLY A 183 3.99 -32.98 22.20
N GLU A 184 2.97 -32.85 21.34
CA GLU A 184 2.24 -33.98 20.72
C GLU A 184 1.22 -33.52 19.63
N PRO A 185 0.81 -34.41 18.70
CA PRO A 185 0.19 -34.08 17.41
C PRO A 185 -1.34 -34.25 17.41
N PHE A 186 -2.07 -33.57 16.51
CA PHE A 186 -3.50 -33.83 16.29
C PHE A 186 -3.84 -34.06 14.80
N ASN A 187 -4.01 -35.35 14.53
CA ASN A 187 -4.75 -36.13 13.53
C ASN A 187 -5.53 -35.48 12.36
N ASP A 188 -5.35 -36.08 11.17
CA ASP A 188 -6.26 -36.09 10.02
C ASP A 188 -7.55 -36.90 10.29
N GLY A 189 -8.69 -36.49 9.73
CA GLY A 189 -9.85 -37.37 9.48
C GLY A 189 -11.25 -36.78 9.73
N ASP A 190 -12.06 -36.77 8.67
CA ASP A 190 -13.53 -36.52 8.55
C ASP A 190 -14.05 -35.15 9.00
N PHE A 191 -14.88 -34.45 8.22
CA PHE A 191 -16.36 -34.51 8.20
C PHE A 191 -16.78 -33.29 7.32
N ILE A 192 -17.73 -33.25 6.38
CA ILE A 192 -18.91 -34.05 6.00
C ILE A 192 -19.22 -33.75 4.52
N ASP A 193 -19.57 -34.79 3.78
CA ASP A 193 -20.37 -34.72 2.55
C ASP A 193 -21.84 -34.54 2.98
N ASP A 194 -22.42 -33.36 2.76
CA ASP A 194 -23.86 -33.13 2.89
C ASP A 194 -24.38 -32.41 1.65
N GLU A 195 -24.79 -33.26 0.71
CA GLU A 195 -25.81 -32.98 -0.28
C GLU A 195 -27.09 -32.49 0.42
N VAL A 196 -27.36 -31.17 0.35
CA VAL A 196 -28.67 -30.60 0.68
C VAL A 196 -29.25 -29.86 -0.52
N GLN A 197 -29.97 -30.65 -1.31
CA GLN A 197 -31.25 -30.41 -1.97
C GLN A 197 -31.68 -28.94 -2.16
N LEU A 198 -31.76 -28.54 -3.44
CA LEU A 198 -32.57 -27.44 -3.94
C LEU A 198 -34.07 -27.75 -3.72
N GLU A 199 -34.65 -27.30 -2.61
CA GLU A 199 -36.09 -27.18 -2.44
C GLU A 199 -36.55 -25.77 -2.87
N LEU A 200 -37.26 -25.71 -4.00
CA LEU A 200 -38.08 -24.56 -4.39
C LEU A 200 -39.20 -24.39 -3.35
N ILE A 201 -39.14 -23.30 -2.58
CA ILE A 201 -40.25 -22.82 -1.78
C ILE A 201 -40.72 -21.50 -2.42
N ASP A 202 -41.95 -21.54 -2.93
CA ASP A 202 -42.73 -20.39 -3.39
C ASP A 202 -43.50 -19.77 -2.20
N GLU A 203 -43.82 -18.47 -2.32
CA GLU A 203 -44.57 -17.56 -1.41
C GLU A 203 -43.86 -16.79 -0.27
N PRO A 204 -44.37 -15.59 0.15
CA PRO A 204 -44.88 -14.46 -0.64
C PRO A 204 -44.23 -13.11 -0.23
N ALA A 205 -44.48 -12.05 -1.01
CA ALA A 205 -43.88 -10.72 -0.88
C ALA A 205 -44.10 -10.03 0.50
N PRO A 206 -43.09 -9.33 1.07
CA PRO A 206 -43.28 -8.52 2.26
C PRO A 206 -43.97 -7.18 1.94
N THR A 207 -45.08 -6.92 2.61
CA THR A 207 -45.86 -5.68 2.58
C THR A 207 -45.08 -4.52 3.22
N LEU A 208 -44.91 -3.42 2.48
CA LEU A 208 -44.26 -2.19 2.92
C LEU A 208 -45.12 -1.40 3.92
N PRO A 209 -44.54 -0.83 5.00
CA PRO A 209 -45.23 0.16 5.84
C PRO A 209 -45.31 1.55 5.15
N PRO A 210 -46.31 2.39 5.50
CA PRO A 210 -46.65 3.61 4.76
C PRO A 210 -45.60 4.73 4.85
N SER A 211 -45.51 5.51 3.77
CA SER A 211 -44.49 6.53 3.54
C SER A 211 -44.66 7.77 4.42
N ILE A 212 -43.57 8.20 5.06
CA ILE A 212 -43.49 9.50 5.73
C ILE A 212 -43.07 10.55 4.70
N LYS A 213 -43.99 11.42 4.31
CA LYS A 213 -43.73 12.60 3.47
C LYS A 213 -42.78 13.56 4.22
N ARG A 214 -41.54 13.70 3.75
CA ARG A 214 -40.63 14.78 4.20
C ARG A 214 -40.40 15.79 3.09
N LYS A 215 -40.75 17.01 3.45
CA LYS A 215 -40.65 18.32 2.80
C LYS A 215 -39.25 18.58 2.21
N GLY A 216 -39.24 18.98 0.93
CA GLY A 216 -38.24 19.77 0.18
C GLY A 216 -36.77 19.73 0.62
N ARG A 217 -35.95 19.01 -0.14
CA ARG A 217 -34.50 19.28 -0.23
C ARG A 217 -34.26 20.05 -1.53
N ALA A 218 -33.42 21.07 -1.48
CA ALA A 218 -33.08 21.90 -2.64
C ALA A 218 -32.57 21.03 -3.79
N SER A 219 -33.12 21.23 -4.98
CA SER A 219 -32.69 20.52 -6.19
C SER A 219 -31.27 20.93 -6.51
N VAL A 220 -30.34 19.98 -6.41
CA VAL A 220 -28.99 20.17 -6.94
C VAL A 220 -29.13 20.16 -8.47
N PRO A 221 -28.56 21.14 -9.19
CA PRO A 221 -28.60 21.15 -10.65
C PRO A 221 -27.99 19.86 -11.21
N SER A 222 -28.47 19.46 -12.38
CA SER A 222 -27.84 18.36 -13.09
C SER A 222 -26.40 18.75 -13.45
N TRP A 223 -25.49 17.79 -13.48
CA TRP A 223 -24.08 18.00 -13.82
C TRP A 223 -23.93 18.62 -15.24
N ASP A 224 -24.90 18.39 -16.11
CA ASP A 224 -24.98 18.96 -17.45
C ASP A 224 -25.23 20.49 -17.43
N ASP A 225 -25.95 21.01 -16.43
CA ASP A 225 -26.22 22.45 -16.27
C ASP A 225 -24.96 23.24 -15.84
N ILE A 226 -24.03 22.58 -15.15
CA ILE A 226 -22.77 23.19 -14.68
C ILE A 226 -21.73 23.22 -15.80
N VAL A 227 -21.71 22.18 -16.64
CA VAL A 227 -20.70 22.05 -17.70
C VAL A 227 -21.11 22.81 -18.97
N PHE A 228 -22.40 22.85 -19.30
CA PHE A 228 -22.82 23.37 -20.61
C PHE A 228 -23.62 24.69 -20.57
N GLY A 229 -24.03 25.15 -19.40
CA GLY A 229 -24.73 26.43 -19.24
C GLY A 229 -26.12 26.45 -19.88
N THR A 230 -27.11 26.94 -19.14
CA THR A 230 -28.48 27.06 -19.65
C THR A 230 -28.53 28.03 -20.83
N GLN A 231 -28.71 27.52 -22.05
CA GLN A 231 -29.02 28.34 -23.22
C GLN A 231 -30.39 28.99 -23.03
N ARG A 232 -30.45 30.32 -23.05
CA ARG A 232 -31.72 31.05 -23.15
C ARG A 232 -32.19 31.01 -24.60
N PRO A 233 -33.48 30.76 -24.89
CA PRO A 233 -34.00 30.95 -26.23
C PRO A 233 -33.98 32.45 -26.57
N SER A 234 -33.37 32.77 -27.70
CA SER A 234 -33.47 34.07 -28.36
C SER A 234 -34.89 34.25 -28.92
N GLU A 235 -35.50 35.38 -28.60
CA GLU A 235 -36.71 35.94 -29.23
C GLU A 235 -36.42 36.45 -30.66
#